data_AF-A0AAV9H0Y9-F1
#
_entry.id   AF-A0AAV9H0Y9-F1
#
_cell.length_a   1.000
_cell.length_b   1.000
_cell.length_c   1.000
_cell.angle_alpha   90.00
_cell.angle_beta   90.00
_cell.angle_gamma   90.00
#
_symmetry.space_group_name_H-M   'P 1'
#
loop_
_entity.id
_entity.type
_entity.pdbx_description
1 polymer ?
#
loop_
_entity_poly.entity_id
_entity_poly.type
_entity_poly.pdbx_seq_one_letter_code
_entity_poly.pdbx_strand_id
1 'polypeptide(L)'
;MPFSTRDLPRAALAALTFLGALSRFTHGRYTPAFYRYQIERAPDDASTRYIPFVDVAVGLLLSFSRTQSVGAFLCVTFQGLGIVLQLRKRGKVLPDVGMFLMAAVAFGLGVGLF
;
A
#
# COMPACT_ATOMS: atom_id res chain seq x y z
N MET A 1 -12.95 17.56 10.36
CA MET A 1 -11.62 18.20 10.51
C MET A 1 -11.16 18.61 9.12
N PRO A 2 -10.63 19.83 8.93
CA PRO A 2 -10.15 20.26 7.62
C PRO A 2 -8.96 19.39 7.19
N PHE A 3 -8.95 19.00 5.92
CA PHE A 3 -7.87 18.23 5.31
C PHE A 3 -6.57 19.03 5.36
N SER A 4 -5.55 18.51 6.05
CA SER A 4 -4.25 19.17 6.19
C SER A 4 -3.25 18.58 5.20
N THR A 5 -2.21 19.34 4.82
CA THR A 5 -1.12 18.83 3.97
C THR A 5 -0.39 17.63 4.62
N ARG A 6 -0.46 17.50 5.95
CA ARG A 6 0.04 16.35 6.71
C ARG A 6 -0.77 15.07 6.47
N ASP A 7 -2.00 15.17 5.96
CA ASP A 7 -2.86 14.03 5.63
C ASP A 7 -2.60 13.48 4.22
N LEU A 8 -1.89 14.23 3.36
CA LEU A 8 -1.62 13.84 1.98
C LEU A 8 -0.94 12.47 1.85
N PRO A 9 0.12 12.13 2.61
CA PRO A 9 0.79 10.84 2.48
C PRO A 9 -0.15 9.68 2.87
N ARG A 10 -0.95 9.88 3.92
CA ARG A 10 -1.95 8.92 4.39
C ARG A 10 -3.06 8.70 3.36
N ALA A 11 -3.60 9.79 2.80
CA ALA A 11 -4.64 9.72 1.78
C ALA A 11 -4.12 9.05 0.50
N ALA A 12 -2.88 9.36 0.09
CA ALA A 12 -2.24 8.73 -1.06
C ALA A 12 -2.01 7.22 -0.82
N LEU A 13 -1.57 6.82 0.36
CA LEU A 13 -1.45 5.41 0.72
C LEU A 13 -2.79 4.70 0.72
N ALA A 14 -3.82 5.28 1.35
CA ALA A 14 -5.16 4.69 1.36
C ALA A 14 -5.67 4.50 -0.08
N ALA A 15 -5.50 5.51 -0.94
CA ALA A 15 -5.87 5.43 -2.35
C ALA A 15 -5.10 4.33 -3.10
N LEU A 16 -3.78 4.20 -2.89
CA LEU A 16 -2.97 3.14 -3.50
C LEU A 16 -3.36 1.75 -3.00
N THR A 17 -3.65 1.61 -1.70
CA THR A 17 -4.10 0.34 -1.11
C THR A 17 -5.47 -0.05 -1.68
N PHE A 18 -6.42 0.87 -1.78
CA PHE A 18 -7.71 0.61 -2.44
C PHE A 18 -7.55 0.32 -3.94
N LEU A 19 -6.62 0.99 -4.62
CA LEU A 19 -6.29 0.70 -6.02
C LEU A 19 -5.74 -0.71 -6.18
N GLY A 20 -4.91 -1.18 -5.24
CA GLY A 20 -4.41 -2.55 -5.17
C GLY A 20 -5.54 -3.58 -4.99
N ALA A 21 -6.47 -3.30 -4.06
CA ALA A 21 -7.65 -4.14 -3.87
C ALA A 21 -8.52 -4.21 -5.13
N LEU A 22 -8.88 -3.05 -5.70
CA LEU A 22 -9.70 -2.94 -6.90
C LEU A 22 -9.06 -3.67 -8.08
N SER A 23 -7.75 -3.48 -8.23
CA SER A 23 -6.95 -4.14 -9.25
C SER A 23 -7.05 -5.66 -9.17
N ARG A 24 -6.93 -6.23 -7.97
CA ARG A 24 -7.03 -7.69 -7.75
C ARG A 24 -8.47 -8.20 -7.87
N PHE A 25 -9.45 -7.49 -7.33
CA PHE A 25 -10.87 -7.85 -7.51
C PHE A 25 -11.29 -7.85 -8.99
N THR A 26 -10.68 -7.00 -9.80
CA THR A 26 -11.02 -6.84 -11.22
C THR A 26 -10.04 -7.56 -12.15
N HIS A 27 -9.13 -8.38 -11.59
CA HIS A 27 -8.11 -9.11 -12.33
C HIS A 27 -7.34 -8.22 -13.32
N GLY A 28 -7.01 -7.00 -12.90
CA GLY A 28 -6.26 -6.04 -13.69
C GLY A 28 -7.07 -5.21 -14.69
N ARG A 29 -8.39 -5.46 -14.87
CA ARG A 29 -9.22 -4.80 -15.89
C ARG A 29 -9.24 -3.27 -15.78
N TYR A 30 -9.23 -2.73 -14.57
CA TYR A 30 -9.25 -1.29 -14.30
C TYR A 30 -7.94 -0.77 -13.72
N THR A 31 -6.86 -1.54 -13.81
CA THR A 31 -5.57 -1.15 -13.23
C THR A 31 -4.86 -0.14 -14.13
N PRO A 32 -4.48 1.03 -13.59
CA PRO A 32 -3.71 2.01 -14.34
C PRO A 32 -2.34 1.46 -14.78
N ALA A 33 -1.87 1.90 -15.94
CA ALA A 33 -0.60 1.43 -16.51
C ALA A 33 0.59 1.57 -15.56
N PHE A 34 0.64 2.65 -14.76
CA PHE A 34 1.71 2.88 -13.78
C PHE A 34 1.71 1.87 -12.62
N TYR A 35 0.58 1.19 -12.35
CA TYR A 35 0.41 0.26 -11.23
C TYR A 35 0.41 -1.21 -11.64
N ARG A 36 0.32 -1.49 -12.95
CA ARG A 36 0.29 -2.86 -13.51
C ARG A 36 1.43 -3.75 -13.03
N TYR A 37 2.61 -3.18 -12.83
CA TYR A 37 3.79 -3.93 -12.39
C TYR A 37 3.55 -4.68 -11.06
N GLN A 38 2.68 -4.19 -10.17
CA GLN A 38 2.40 -4.86 -8.89
C GLN A 38 1.59 -6.14 -9.05
N ILE A 39 0.63 -6.15 -9.97
CA ILE A 39 -0.19 -7.33 -10.25
C ILE A 39 0.65 -8.38 -10.96
N GLU A 40 1.49 -7.95 -11.90
CA GLU A 40 2.40 -8.85 -12.63
C GLU A 40 3.41 -9.53 -11.70
N ARG A 41 3.76 -8.92 -10.56
CA ARG A 41 4.72 -9.47 -9.57
C ARG A 41 4.07 -10.41 -8.55
N ALA A 42 2.79 -10.22 -8.28
CA ALA A 42 2.01 -10.99 -7.33
C ALA A 42 0.76 -11.52 -8.06
N PRO A 43 0.93 -12.52 -8.96
CA PRO A 43 -0.18 -13.12 -9.69
C PRO A 43 -1.25 -13.65 -8.73
N ASP A 44 -2.51 -13.61 -9.18
CA ASP A 44 -3.70 -14.04 -8.44
C ASP A 44 -3.77 -15.58 -8.32
N ASP A 45 -2.77 -16.18 -7.69
CA ASP A 45 -2.72 -17.60 -7.34
C ASP A 45 -3.44 -17.88 -6.00
N ALA A 46 -3.58 -19.16 -5.63
CA ALA A 46 -4.30 -19.56 -4.41
C ALA A 46 -3.80 -18.89 -3.11
N SER A 47 -2.52 -18.47 -3.05
CA SER A 47 -1.92 -17.79 -1.89
C SER A 47 -2.18 -16.28 -1.84
N THR A 48 -2.63 -15.65 -2.93
CA THR A 48 -2.83 -14.19 -3.04
C THR A 48 -4.31 -13.79 -3.06
N ARG A 49 -5.23 -14.77 -3.07
CA ARG A 49 -6.69 -14.57 -3.07
C ARG A 49 -7.22 -13.70 -1.92
N TYR A 50 -6.53 -13.68 -0.79
CA TYR A 50 -6.92 -12.89 0.39
C TYR A 50 -6.37 -11.46 0.37
N ILE A 51 -5.36 -11.17 -0.45
CA ILE A 51 -4.72 -9.86 -0.53
C ILE A 51 -5.71 -8.71 -0.80
N PRO A 52 -6.69 -8.81 -1.72
CA PRO A 52 -7.64 -7.70 -1.91
C PRO A 52 -8.47 -7.38 -0.66
N PHE A 53 -8.78 -8.37 0.18
CA PHE A 53 -9.50 -8.14 1.43
C PHE A 53 -8.62 -7.47 2.48
N VAL A 54 -7.35 -7.88 2.56
CA VAL A 54 -6.35 -7.24 3.42
C VAL A 54 -6.12 -5.79 3.01
N ASP A 55 -6.00 -5.53 1.70
CA ASP A 55 -5.85 -4.20 1.14
C ASP A 55 -7.05 -3.30 1.51
N VAL A 56 -8.30 -3.80 1.38
CA VAL A 56 -9.49 -3.04 1.81
C VAL A 56 -9.45 -2.76 3.32
N ALA A 57 -9.13 -3.76 4.14
CA ALA A 57 -9.07 -3.59 5.59
C ALA A 57 -8.01 -2.55 6.00
N VAL A 58 -6.82 -2.59 5.39
CA VAL A 58 -5.75 -1.62 5.65
C VAL A 58 -6.13 -0.22 5.14
N GLY A 59 -6.74 -0.11 3.95
CA GLY A 59 -7.25 1.15 3.42
C GLY A 59 -8.30 1.80 4.35
N LEU A 60 -9.18 0.98 4.93
CA LEU A 60 -10.13 1.43 5.94
C LEU A 60 -9.42 1.90 7.22
N LEU A 61 -8.46 1.13 7.75
CA LEU A 61 -7.69 1.52 8.94
C LEU A 61 -6.97 2.86 8.76
N LEU A 62 -6.40 3.11 7.57
CA LEU A 62 -5.77 4.38 7.20
C LEU A 62 -6.76 5.55 7.11
N SER A 63 -8.03 5.29 6.80
CA SER A 63 -9.05 6.32 6.63
C SER A 63 -9.59 6.88 7.95
N PHE A 64 -9.45 6.14 9.06
CA PHE A 64 -9.90 6.58 10.38
C PHE A 64 -8.75 7.07 11.25
N SER A 65 -8.86 8.29 11.78
CA SER A 65 -7.81 8.92 12.61
C SER A 65 -7.40 8.14 13.86
N ARG A 66 -8.27 7.26 14.38
CA ARG A 66 -7.98 6.43 15.56
C ARG A 66 -7.16 5.18 15.24
N THR A 67 -7.25 4.67 14.01
CA THR A 67 -6.60 3.42 13.58
C THR A 67 -5.51 3.63 12.54
N GLN A 68 -5.31 4.87 12.10
CA GLN A 68 -4.35 5.23 11.06
C GLN A 68 -2.93 4.75 11.33
N SER A 69 -2.47 4.77 12.59
CA SER A 69 -1.13 4.36 12.97
C SER A 69 -0.92 2.86 12.77
N VAL A 70 -1.96 2.05 13.05
CA VAL A 70 -1.97 0.61 12.78
C VAL A 70 -1.99 0.35 11.27
N GLY A 71 -2.83 1.06 10.53
CA GLY A 71 -2.87 0.97 9.07
C GLY A 71 -1.53 1.31 8.42
N ALA A 72 -0.88 2.38 8.87
CA ALA A 72 0.43 2.80 8.37
C ALA A 72 1.53 1.77 8.70
N PHE A 73 1.53 1.23 9.92
CA PHE A 73 2.45 0.16 10.32
C PHE A 73 2.32 -1.10 9.44
N LEU A 74 1.08 -1.52 9.18
CA LEU A 74 0.79 -2.66 8.31
C LEU A 74 1.25 -2.40 6.88
N CYS A 75 0.99 -1.20 6.33
CA CYS A 75 1.49 -0.81 5.01
C CYS A 75 3.02 -0.88 4.92
N VAL A 76 3.75 -0.31 5.89
CA VAL A 76 5.21 -0.36 5.94
C VAL A 76 5.70 -1.81 5.97
N THR A 77 5.08 -2.65 6.80
CA THR A 77 5.47 -4.06 6.94
C THR A 77 5.25 -4.85 5.65
N PHE A 78 4.08 -4.72 5.02
CA PHE A 78 3.75 -5.44 3.79
C PHE A 78 4.55 -4.95 2.59
N GLN A 79 4.74 -3.63 2.44
CA GLN A 79 5.59 -3.09 1.37
C GLN A 79 7.06 -3.46 1.60
N GLY A 80 7.54 -3.47 2.85
CA GLY A 80 8.89 -3.93 3.19
C GLY A 80 9.11 -5.40 2.83
N LEU A 81 8.15 -6.28 3.13
CA LEU A 81 8.18 -7.67 2.69
C LEU A 81 8.21 -7.79 1.17
N GLY A 82 7.39 -7.01 0.46
CA GLY A 82 7.40 -6.92 -1.00
C GLY A 82 8.77 -6.58 -1.55
N ILE A 83 9.43 -5.55 -1.00
CA ILE A 83 10.79 -5.13 -1.37
C ILE A 83 11.81 -6.26 -1.15
N VAL A 84 11.78 -6.92 0.01
CA VAL A 84 12.71 -8.02 0.32
C VAL A 84 12.55 -9.18 -0.65
N LEU A 85 11.30 -9.55 -0.98
CA LEU A 85 11.03 -10.58 -1.98
C LEU A 85 11.48 -10.15 -3.38
N GLN A 86 11.30 -8.88 -3.74
CA GLN A 86 11.75 -8.32 -5.01
C GLN A 86 13.28 -8.34 -5.15
N LEU A 87 14.00 -7.98 -4.09
CA LEU A 87 15.46 -8.03 -4.02
C LEU A 87 15.98 -9.46 -4.19
N ARG A 88 15.34 -10.44 -3.51
CA ARG A 88 15.69 -11.86 -3.66
C ARG A 88 15.48 -12.37 -5.09
N LYS A 89 14.46 -11.87 -5.79
CA LYS A 89 14.18 -12.19 -7.20
C LYS A 89 15.00 -11.36 -8.21
N ARG A 90 15.93 -10.50 -7.76
CA ARG A 90 16.67 -9.51 -8.59
C ARG A 90 15.75 -8.65 -9.48
N GLY A 91 14.53 -8.39 -9.02
CA GLY A 91 13.56 -7.58 -9.73
C GLY A 91 13.83 -6.07 -9.61
N LYS A 92 13.12 -5.25 -10.40
CA LYS A 92 13.23 -3.78 -10.33
C LYS A 92 12.60 -3.26 -9.03
N VAL A 93 13.42 -2.86 -8.06
CA VAL A 93 12.98 -2.43 -6.71
C VAL A 93 12.56 -0.97 -6.63
N LEU A 94 12.97 -0.15 -7.60
CA LEU A 94 12.83 1.31 -7.59
C LEU A 94 11.40 1.82 -7.29
N PRO A 95 10.33 1.28 -7.92
CA PRO A 95 8.97 1.76 -7.63
C PRO A 95 8.46 1.29 -6.25
N ASP A 96 8.94 0.16 -5.72
CA ASP A 96 8.53 -0.33 -4.40
C ASP A 96 9.15 0.50 -3.28
N VAL A 97 10.40 0.94 -3.45
CA VAL A 97 11.09 1.85 -2.53
C VAL A 97 10.35 3.18 -2.41
N GLY A 98 9.81 3.71 -3.51
CA GLY A 98 9.01 4.95 -3.49
C GLY A 98 7.74 4.82 -2.64
N MET A 99 7.02 3.70 -2.77
CA MET A 99 5.83 3.45 -1.94
C MET A 99 6.20 3.23 -0.47
N PHE A 100 7.27 2.49 -0.21
CA PHE A 100 7.76 2.26 1.14
C PHE A 100 8.17 3.56 1.85
N LEU A 101 8.83 4.48 1.14
CA LEU A 101 9.17 5.80 1.68
C LEU A 101 7.91 6.61 2.00
N MET A 102 6.88 6.58 1.13
CA MET A 102 5.59 7.21 1.43
C MET A 102 4.93 6.61 2.67
N ALA A 103 4.96 5.29 2.82
CA ALA A 103 4.45 4.59 4.00
C ALA A 103 5.21 4.97 5.27
N ALA A 104 6.54 5.05 5.21
CA ALA A 104 7.36 5.47 6.34
C ALA A 104 7.09 6.92 6.77
N VAL A 105 6.93 7.84 5.82
CA VAL A 105 6.58 9.24 6.10
C VAL A 105 5.18 9.34 6.72
N ALA A 106 4.20 8.62 6.18
CA ALA A 106 2.85 8.61 6.74
C ALA A 106 2.81 8.01 8.15
N PHE A 107 3.60 6.97 8.42
CA PHE A 107 3.75 6.40 9.76
C PHE A 107 4.40 7.40 10.72
N GLY A 108 5.50 8.04 10.32
CA GLY A 108 6.17 9.06 11.14
C GLY A 108 5.25 10.21 11.53
N LEU A 109 4.46 10.73 10.58
CA LEU A 109 3.45 11.75 10.84
C LEU A 109 2.30 11.23 11.72
N GLY A 110 1.85 9.99 11.48
CA GLY A 110 0.75 9.37 12.22
C GLY A 110 1.08 8.95 13.66
N VAL A 111 2.37 8.86 14.01
CA VAL A 111 2.87 8.57 15.37
C VAL A 111 3.41 9.82 16.06
N GLY A 112 3.45 10.97 15.36
CA GLY A 112 3.91 12.25 15.91
C GLY A 112 5.43 12.34 16.08
N LEU A 113 6.20 11.61 15.27
CA LEU A 113 7.66 11.66 15.27
C LEU A 113 8.23 12.88 14.51
N PHE A 114 7.37 13.66 13.85
CA PHE A 114 7.70 14.88 13.09
C PHE A 114 6.61 15.95 13.26
#